data_AF-A0A328BCC5-F1
#
_entry.id   AF-A0A328BCC5-F1
#
_cell.length_a   1.000
_cell.length_b   1.000
_cell.length_c   1.000
_cell.angle_alpha   90.00
_cell.angle_beta   90.00
_cell.angle_gamma   90.00
#
_symmetry.space_group_name_H-M   'P 1'
#
loop_
_entity.id
_entity.type
_entity.pdbx_description
1 polymer ?
#
loop_
_entity_poly.entity_id
_entity_poly.type
_entity_poly.pdbx_seq_one_letter_code
_entity_poly.pdbx_strand_id
1 'polypeptide(L)'
;MPKLFVKAVALAAPLVLAGCYFAARCRNPFEEVEWLEDHPGAGDRYATFTPVLSTDHSVVLGPAIGADYGELFFEDLNHDGVREAIVETSSGPLAEAFTAERQVLEYRKRPGQRPTFVLIESRELAE
;
A
#
# COMPACT_ATOMS: atom_id res chain seq x y z
N MET A 1 37.69 -18.67 20.63
CA MET A 1 36.44 -17.94 20.91
C MET A 1 35.66 -17.65 19.61
N PRO A 2 34.95 -18.63 18.98
CA PRO A 2 34.21 -18.38 17.73
C PRO A 2 32.68 -18.32 17.89
N LYS A 3 32.14 -18.58 19.09
CA LYS A 3 30.69 -18.77 19.29
C LYS A 3 29.88 -17.48 19.49
N LEU A 4 30.52 -16.33 19.75
CA LEU A 4 29.81 -15.04 19.95
C LEU A 4 29.55 -14.29 18.64
N PHE A 5 30.46 -14.36 17.66
CA PHE A 5 30.30 -13.67 16.37
C PHE A 5 29.14 -14.24 15.53
N VAL A 6 28.92 -15.56 15.59
CA VAL A 6 27.84 -16.23 14.84
C VAL A 6 26.46 -15.82 15.34
N LYS A 7 26.30 -15.48 16.64
CA LYS A 7 25.00 -15.09 17.21
C LYS A 7 24.59 -13.67 16.86
N ALA A 8 25.53 -12.74 16.71
CA ALA A 8 25.23 -11.35 16.33
C ALA A 8 24.79 -11.23 14.86
N VAL A 9 25.41 -12.01 13.96
CA VAL A 9 25.03 -12.05 12.54
C VAL A 9 23.66 -12.73 12.34
N ALA A 10 23.34 -13.75 13.14
CA ALA A 10 22.05 -14.44 13.08
C ALA A 10 20.84 -13.59 13.52
N LEU A 11 21.05 -12.56 14.36
CA LEU A 11 20.00 -11.61 14.77
C LEU A 11 19.86 -10.40 13.83
N ALA A 12 20.93 -10.02 13.13
CA ALA A 12 20.89 -8.92 12.17
C ALA A 12 20.19 -9.31 10.85
N ALA A 13 20.36 -10.55 10.39
CA ALA A 13 19.74 -11.04 9.15
C ALA A 13 18.21 -10.90 9.10
N PRO A 14 17.42 -11.32 10.11
CA PRO A 14 15.97 -11.15 10.09
C PRO A 14 15.55 -9.68 10.13
N LEU A 15 16.29 -8.81 10.83
CA LEU A 15 16.02 -7.36 10.86
C LEU A 15 16.26 -6.71 9.50
N VAL A 16 17.34 -7.07 8.81
CA VAL A 16 17.63 -6.59 7.46
C VAL A 16 16.56 -7.09 6.48
N LEU A 17 16.17 -8.36 6.56
CA LEU A 17 15.12 -8.93 5.70
C LEU A 17 13.76 -8.25 5.96
N ALA A 18 13.40 -8.01 7.22
CA ALA A 18 12.19 -7.26 7.57
C ALA A 18 12.24 -5.83 7.00
N GLY A 19 13.35 -5.12 7.17
CA GLY A 19 13.53 -3.77 6.61
C GLY A 19 13.39 -3.74 5.09
N CYS A 20 14.01 -4.70 4.39
CA CYS A 20 13.87 -4.84 2.94
C CYS A 20 12.43 -5.13 2.52
N TYR A 21 11.71 -5.98 3.26
CA TYR A 21 10.32 -6.29 2.99
C TYR A 21 9.42 -5.06 3.10
N PHE A 22 9.50 -4.31 4.20
CA PHE A 22 8.71 -3.09 4.38
C PHE A 22 9.03 -2.03 3.32
N ALA A 23 10.32 -1.79 3.04
CA ALA A 23 10.73 -0.87 2.00
C ALA A 23 10.21 -1.27 0.62
N ALA A 24 10.21 -2.57 0.31
CA ALA A 24 9.67 -3.08 -0.95
C ALA A 24 8.15 -2.91 -1.02
N ARG A 25 7.43 -3.09 0.09
CA ARG A 25 5.96 -2.99 0.18
C ARG A 25 5.46 -1.55 0.01
N CYS A 26 6.21 -0.56 0.49
CA CYS A 26 5.85 0.87 0.35
C CYS A 26 6.25 1.47 -1.01
N ARG A 27 7.13 0.81 -1.77
CA ARG A 27 7.60 1.34 -3.05
C ARG A 27 6.55 1.11 -4.13
N ASN A 28 6.05 2.20 -4.71
CA ASN A 28 5.18 2.18 -5.88
C ASN A 28 5.83 1.39 -7.04
N PRO A 29 5.25 0.24 -7.46
CA PRO A 29 5.80 -0.60 -8.51
C PRO A 29 5.37 -0.16 -9.92
N PHE A 30 4.50 0.85 -10.05
CA PHE A 30 3.92 1.25 -11.33
C PHE A 30 4.60 2.52 -11.86
N GLU A 31 5.49 2.36 -12.85
CA GLU A 31 6.35 3.46 -13.34
C GLU A 31 5.59 4.69 -13.90
N GLU A 32 4.39 4.49 -14.42
CA GLU A 32 3.57 5.55 -15.05
C GLU A 32 2.50 6.12 -14.10
N VAL A 33 2.49 5.69 -12.83
CA VAL A 33 1.42 6.04 -11.88
C VAL A 33 2.02 6.81 -10.72
N GLU A 34 1.36 7.90 -10.32
CA GLU A 34 1.56 8.56 -9.03
C GLU A 34 0.28 8.44 -8.18
N TRP A 35 0.44 8.53 -6.86
CA TRP A 35 -0.67 8.45 -5.92
C TRP A 35 -0.82 9.80 -5.23
N LEU A 36 -1.93 10.47 -5.47
CA LEU A 36 -2.27 11.71 -4.79
C LEU A 36 -2.92 11.36 -3.46
N GLU A 37 -2.27 11.74 -2.38
CA GLU A 37 -2.82 11.67 -1.02
C GLU A 37 -3.65 12.92 -0.74
N ASP A 38 -4.86 12.72 -0.21
CA ASP A 38 -5.76 13.80 0.23
C ASP A 38 -6.46 13.40 1.53
N HIS A 39 -6.86 14.40 2.32
CA HIS A 39 -7.52 14.23 3.62
C HIS A 39 -8.90 14.88 3.60
N PRO A 40 -9.92 14.22 3.01
CA PRO A 40 -11.25 14.79 2.91
C PRO A 40 -11.90 14.87 4.29
N GLY A 41 -11.95 16.06 4.88
CA GLY A 41 -12.58 16.29 6.17
C GLY A 41 -11.92 17.39 6.99
N ALA A 42 -12.27 17.44 8.28
CA ALA A 42 -11.78 18.45 9.21
C ALA A 42 -10.47 18.03 9.95
N GLY A 43 -9.60 17.27 9.28
CA GLY A 43 -8.29 16.86 9.81
C GLY A 43 -7.70 15.63 9.11
N ASP A 44 -6.53 15.20 9.58
CA ASP A 44 -5.69 14.19 8.93
C ASP A 44 -6.10 12.74 9.27
N ARG A 45 -7.31 12.55 9.80
CA ARG A 45 -7.80 11.24 10.23
C ARG A 45 -8.05 10.33 9.04
N TYR A 46 -8.84 10.77 8.06
CA TYR A 46 -9.15 9.94 6.90
C TYR A 46 -8.20 10.30 5.79
N ALA A 47 -7.44 9.32 5.29
CA ALA A 47 -6.52 9.50 4.17
C ALA A 47 -7.08 8.77 2.95
N THR A 48 -7.06 9.45 1.81
CA THR A 48 -7.45 8.89 0.52
C THR A 48 -6.29 8.95 -0.45
N PHE A 49 -6.18 7.95 -1.31
CA PHE A 49 -5.13 7.80 -2.31
C PHE A 49 -5.77 7.63 -3.68
N THR A 50 -5.47 8.56 -4.58
CA THR A 50 -5.99 8.56 -5.95
C THR A 50 -4.88 8.22 -6.94
N PRO A 51 -5.01 7.14 -7.74
CA PRO A 51 -4.02 6.82 -8.76
C PRO A 51 -4.19 7.77 -9.96
N VAL A 52 -3.13 8.48 -10.31
CA VAL A 52 -3.07 9.40 -11.45
C VAL A 52 -1.90 9.09 -12.37
N LEU A 53 -1.95 9.57 -13.60
CA LEU A 53 -0.83 9.42 -14.53
C LEU A 53 0.32 10.36 -14.12
N SER A 54 1.53 9.85 -13.96
CA SER A 54 2.70 10.65 -13.52
C SER A 54 3.02 11.84 -14.45
N THR A 55 2.65 11.73 -15.73
CA THR A 55 2.89 12.80 -16.71
C THR A 55 1.77 13.84 -16.77
N ASP A 56 0.60 13.54 -16.20
CA ASP A 56 -0.57 14.42 -16.17
C ASP A 56 -1.52 14.03 -15.03
N HIS A 57 -1.40 14.75 -13.90
CA HIS A 57 -2.18 14.48 -12.68
C HIS A 57 -3.67 14.80 -12.82
N SER A 58 -4.11 15.44 -13.92
CA SER A 58 -5.53 15.61 -14.22
C SER A 58 -6.17 14.30 -14.71
N VAL A 59 -5.35 13.33 -15.10
CA VAL A 59 -5.82 12.02 -15.54
C VAL A 59 -5.84 11.05 -14.37
N VAL A 60 -7.05 10.80 -13.90
CA VAL A 60 -7.36 9.75 -12.91
C VAL A 60 -7.38 8.37 -13.59
N LEU A 61 -6.66 7.41 -13.01
CA LEU A 61 -6.51 6.05 -13.53
C LEU A 61 -7.44 5.03 -12.85
N GLY A 62 -8.12 5.41 -11.77
CA GLY A 62 -9.06 4.57 -11.04
C GLY A 62 -9.71 5.32 -9.88
N PRO A 63 -10.56 4.67 -9.08
CA PRO A 63 -11.21 5.32 -7.95
C PRO A 63 -10.19 5.73 -6.88
N ALA A 64 -10.50 6.79 -6.14
CA ALA A 64 -9.83 7.08 -4.88
C ALA A 64 -10.25 6.01 -3.86
N ILE A 65 -9.28 5.47 -3.12
CA ILE A 65 -9.52 4.55 -2.01
C ILE A 65 -8.94 5.13 -0.73
N GLY A 66 -9.53 4.81 0.42
CA GLY A 66 -9.15 5.44 1.67
C GLY A 66 -9.49 4.59 2.89
N ALA A 67 -8.95 5.01 4.02
CA ALA A 67 -9.22 4.45 5.33
C ALA A 67 -8.89 5.48 6.43
N ASP A 68 -9.41 5.27 7.63
CA ASP A 68 -8.95 5.98 8.83
C ASP A 68 -7.48 5.65 9.08
N TYR A 69 -6.64 6.69 9.18
CA TYR A 69 -5.19 6.64 9.21
C TYR A 69 -4.63 5.70 8.15
N GLY A 70 -5.20 5.78 6.95
CA GLY A 70 -4.91 4.87 5.85
C GLY A 70 -3.45 4.92 5.41
N GLU A 71 -2.83 3.75 5.28
CA GLU A 71 -1.50 3.61 4.70
C GLU A 71 -1.61 2.91 3.34
N LEU A 72 -0.98 3.48 2.32
CA LEU A 72 -0.88 2.89 0.99
C LEU A 72 0.33 1.96 0.90
N PHE A 73 0.12 0.75 0.42
CA PHE A 73 1.18 -0.20 0.13
C PHE A 73 0.82 -1.14 -1.03
N PHE A 74 1.80 -1.92 -1.47
CA PHE A 74 1.70 -2.74 -2.67
C PHE A 74 2.11 -4.19 -2.40
N GLU A 75 1.22 -5.12 -2.70
CA GLU A 75 1.40 -6.56 -2.48
C GLU A 75 0.73 -7.35 -3.59
N ASP A 76 1.36 -8.45 -4.03
CA ASP A 76 0.79 -9.38 -5.01
C ASP A 76 -0.05 -10.43 -4.27
N LEU A 77 -1.35 -10.20 -4.21
CA LEU A 77 -2.33 -11.00 -3.45
C LEU A 77 -2.80 -12.23 -4.23
N ASN A 78 -2.81 -12.14 -5.57
CA ASN A 78 -3.34 -13.19 -6.44
C ASN A 78 -2.24 -14.08 -7.07
N HIS A 79 -0.96 -13.76 -6.84
CA HIS A 79 0.23 -14.43 -7.35
C HIS A 79 0.39 -14.39 -8.87
N ASP A 80 -0.08 -13.32 -9.52
CA ASP A 80 0.07 -13.10 -10.96
C ASP A 80 1.35 -12.34 -11.35
N GLY A 81 2.13 -11.90 -10.35
CA GLY A 81 3.38 -11.15 -10.53
C GLY A 81 3.18 -9.64 -10.68
N VAL A 82 1.94 -9.16 -10.69
CA VAL A 82 1.55 -7.76 -10.58
C VAL A 82 1.09 -7.52 -9.15
N ARG A 83 1.48 -6.39 -8.57
CA ARG A 83 1.02 -6.04 -7.23
C ARG A 83 -0.31 -5.31 -7.31
N GLU A 84 -1.17 -5.54 -6.34
CA GLU A 84 -2.33 -4.70 -6.05
C GLU A 84 -1.89 -3.48 -5.22
N ALA A 85 -2.65 -2.40 -5.34
CA ALA A 85 -2.54 -1.25 -4.45
C ALA A 85 -3.56 -1.39 -3.33
N ILE A 86 -3.11 -1.24 -2.09
CA ILE A 86 -3.90 -1.54 -0.90
C ILE A 86 -3.84 -0.33 0.02
N VAL A 87 -5.00 0.12 0.48
CA VAL A 87 -5.10 1.07 1.59
C VAL A 87 -5.76 0.35 2.75
N GLU A 88 -5.08 0.39 3.89
CA GLU A 88 -5.55 -0.24 5.13
C GLU A 88 -5.37 0.72 6.29
N THR A 89 -6.29 0.67 7.25
CA THR A 89 -6.16 1.41 8.51
C THR A 89 -4.83 1.05 9.20
N SER A 90 -4.03 2.06 9.52
CA SER A 90 -2.77 1.84 10.25
C SER A 90 -3.05 1.16 11.60
N SER A 91 -2.34 0.07 11.88
CA SER A 91 -2.48 -0.75 13.10
C SER A 91 -1.77 -0.10 14.31
N GLY A 92 -2.04 1.19 14.55
CA GLY A 92 -1.53 1.94 15.69
C GLY A 92 -2.39 1.78 16.94
N PRO A 93 -1.97 2.33 18.09
CA PRO A 93 -2.76 2.32 19.34
C PRO A 93 -4.11 3.03 19.23
N LEU A 94 -4.33 3.78 18.15
CA LEU A 94 -5.61 4.43 17.82
C LEU A 94 -6.48 3.59 16.87
N ALA A 95 -5.98 2.48 16.33
CA ALA A 95 -6.72 1.62 15.41
C ALA A 95 -7.97 1.02 16.10
N GLU A 96 -7.87 0.70 17.39
CA GLU A 96 -8.98 0.17 18.21
C GLU A 96 -10.10 1.20 18.46
N ALA A 97 -9.89 2.48 18.14
CA ALA A 97 -10.90 3.51 18.32
C ALA A 97 -11.84 3.65 17.12
N PHE A 98 -11.57 2.94 16.02
CA PHE A 98 -12.28 3.08 14.75
C PHE A 98 -12.47 1.74 14.05
N THR A 99 -13.39 1.68 13.12
CA THR A 99 -13.57 0.49 12.28
C THR A 99 -12.38 0.37 11.35
N ALA A 100 -11.59 -0.69 11.51
CA ALA A 100 -10.47 -0.95 10.61
C ALA A 100 -11.01 -1.25 9.20
N GLU A 101 -10.50 -0.54 8.20
CA GLU A 101 -10.92 -0.68 6.80
C GLU A 101 -9.78 -1.19 5.94
N ARG A 102 -10.12 -1.96 4.90
CA ARG A 102 -9.19 -2.35 3.84
C ARG A 102 -9.86 -2.21 2.48
N GLN A 103 -9.15 -1.55 1.56
CA GLN A 103 -9.55 -1.41 0.17
C GLN A 103 -8.41 -1.83 -0.75
N VAL A 104 -8.73 -2.53 -1.84
CA VAL A 104 -7.74 -3.10 -2.76
C VAL A 104 -8.09 -2.74 -4.21
N LEU A 105 -7.12 -2.18 -4.92
CA LEU A 105 -7.18 -1.90 -6.35
C LEU A 105 -6.28 -2.85 -7.13
N GLU A 106 -6.87 -3.48 -8.15
CA GLU A 106 -6.16 -4.28 -9.15
C GLU A 106 -5.68 -3.40 -10.30
N TYR A 107 -4.41 -3.55 -10.69
CA TYR A 107 -3.83 -2.88 -11.84
C TYR A 107 -4.11 -3.63 -13.14
N ARG A 108 -4.68 -2.94 -14.13
CA ARG A 108 -5.00 -3.51 -15.45
C ARG A 108 -4.35 -2.68 -16.56
N LYS A 109 -3.44 -3.29 -17.32
CA LYS A 109 -2.85 -2.70 -18.53
C LYS A 109 -2.96 -3.66 -19.70
N ARG A 110 -3.64 -3.23 -20.76
CA ARG A 110 -3.67 -3.95 -22.05
C ARG A 110 -2.72 -3.27 -23.04
N PRO A 111 -2.11 -4.01 -23.98
CA PRO A 111 -1.30 -3.40 -25.03
C PRO A 111 -2.05 -2.28 -25.76
N GLY A 112 -1.45 -1.10 -25.83
CA GLY A 112 -2.04 0.07 -26.49
C GLY A 112 -3.14 0.78 -25.70
N GLN A 113 -3.43 0.36 -24.46
CA GLN A 113 -4.38 1.04 -23.59
C GLN A 113 -3.65 1.69 -22.41
N ARG A 114 -4.26 2.77 -21.91
CA ARG A 114 -3.83 3.39 -20.65
C ARG A 114 -4.03 2.39 -19.51
N PRO A 115 -3.11 2.32 -18.53
CA PRO A 115 -3.36 1.57 -17.32
C PRO A 115 -4.63 2.06 -16.62
N THR A 116 -5.30 1.15 -15.93
CA THR A 116 -6.46 1.45 -15.10
C THR A 116 -6.38 0.67 -13.79
N PHE A 117 -6.95 1.23 -12.74
CA PHE A 117 -7.13 0.57 -11.46
C PHE A 117 -8.62 0.29 -11.22
N VAL A 118 -8.90 -0.91 -10.74
CA VAL A 118 -10.28 -1.36 -10.46
C VAL A 118 -10.37 -1.82 -9.02
N LEU A 119 -11.38 -1.33 -8.29
CA LEU A 119 -11.69 -1.80 -6.95
C LEU A 119 -12.16 -3.25 -6.98
N ILE A 120 -11.41 -4.12 -6.31
CA ILE A 120 -11.69 -5.56 -6.23
C ILE A 120 -12.07 -6.01 -4.82
N GLU A 121 -11.70 -5.23 -3.80
CA GLU A 121 -12.05 -5.49 -2.40
C GLU A 121 -12.31 -4.17 -1.68
N SER A 122 -13.38 -4.16 -0.88
CA SER A 122 -13.65 -3.16 0.13
C SER A 122 -14.30 -3.89 1.30
N ARG A 123 -13.64 -3.88 2.46
CA ARG A 123 -14.11 -4.60 3.64
C ARG A 123 -13.76 -3.85 4.92
N GLU A 124 -14.64 -3.98 5.89
CA GLU A 124 -14.33 -3.73 7.30
C GLU A 124 -13.62 -4.97 7.86
N LEU A 125 -12.50 -4.76 8.53
CA LEU A 125 -11.76 -5.79 9.25
C LEU A 125 -12.40 -5.91 10.64
N ALA A 126 -13.15 -7.00 10.86
CA ALA A 126 -13.72 -7.28 12.16
C ALA A 126 -12.61 -7.52 13.21
N GLU A 127 -12.80 -7.00 14.41
CA GLU A 127 -11.93 -7.17 15.59
C GLU A 127 -11.79 -8.64 16.03
#